data_AF-A0A966FJQ1-F1
#
_entry.id   AF-A0A966FJQ1-F1
#
_cell.length_a   1.000
_cell.length_b   1.000
_cell.length_c   1.000
_cell.angle_alpha   90.00
_cell.angle_beta   90.00
_cell.angle_gamma   90.00
#
_symmetry.space_group_name_H-M   'P 1'
#
loop_
_entity.id
_entity.type
_entity.pdbx_description
1 polymer ?
#
loop_
_entity_poly.entity_id
_entity_poly.type
_entity_poly.pdbx_seq_one_letter_code
_entity_poly.pdbx_strand_id
1 'polypeptide(L)'
;MEKQKLPNSTLILVFGILSILTCCCYGIIGMILGIIAIVLANKATALYAENPELYSGFSNVKTGKILAIIGVVLGSIYLIATIYFYVTIGFEGIQEMQKQWMEQMQNQ
;
A
#
# COMPACT_ATOMS: atom_id res chain seq x y z
N MET A 1 -10.92 35.90 0.30
CA MET A 1 -10.10 35.14 1.26
C MET A 1 -9.34 34.09 0.46
N GLU A 2 -8.02 33.97 0.62
CA GLU A 2 -7.28 32.86 0.00
C GLU A 2 -7.66 31.55 0.69
N LYS A 3 -8.06 30.55 -0.08
CA LYS A 3 -8.38 29.21 0.45
C LYS A 3 -7.08 28.50 0.83
N GLN A 4 -6.88 28.23 2.11
CA GLN A 4 -5.73 27.45 2.58
C GLN A 4 -5.78 26.03 2.01
N LYS A 5 -4.65 25.50 1.54
CA LYS A 5 -4.58 24.08 1.18
C LYS A 5 -4.79 23.24 2.44
N LEU A 6 -5.60 22.17 2.32
CA LEU A 6 -5.77 21.21 3.40
C LEU A 6 -4.40 20.71 3.88
N PRO A 7 -4.09 20.86 5.18
CA PRO A 7 -2.86 20.31 5.73
C PRO A 7 -2.85 18.80 5.49
N ASN A 8 -1.67 18.28 5.11
CA ASN A 8 -1.44 16.87 4.76
C ASN A 8 -2.05 16.39 3.43
N SER A 9 -2.69 17.24 2.62
CA SER A 9 -3.28 16.84 1.33
C SER A 9 -2.28 16.16 0.37
N THR A 10 -1.09 16.75 0.20
CA THR A 10 -0.03 16.15 -0.63
C THR A 10 0.58 14.91 0.02
N LEU A 11 0.78 14.91 1.34
CA LEU A 11 1.32 13.76 2.08
C LEU A 11 0.40 12.54 1.96
N ILE A 12 -0.92 12.72 2.08
CA ILE A 12 -1.91 11.64 1.94
C ILE A 12 -1.85 11.04 0.52
N LEU A 13 -1.74 11.88 -0.50
CA LEU A 13 -1.64 11.41 -1.89
C LEU A 13 -0.33 10.64 -2.14
N VAL A 14 0.80 11.16 -1.65
CA VAL A 14 2.11 10.49 -1.76
C VAL A 14 2.11 9.17 -0.99
N PHE A 15 1.60 9.14 0.25
CA PHE A 15 1.51 7.89 1.02
C PHE A 15 0.57 6.87 0.39
N GLY A 16 -0.51 7.31 -0.28
CA GLY A 16 -1.38 6.41 -1.06
C GLY A 16 -0.64 5.75 -2.23
N ILE A 17 0.16 6.51 -2.99
CA ILE A 17 0.96 5.97 -4.09
C ILE A 17 2.08 5.05 -3.57
N LEU A 18 2.79 5.50 -2.52
CA LEU A 18 3.86 4.72 -1.90
C LEU A 18 3.35 3.41 -1.30
N SER A 19 2.12 3.37 -0.77
CA SER A 19 1.50 2.12 -0.28
C SER A 19 1.42 1.06 -1.38
N ILE A 20 1.07 1.44 -2.62
CA ILE A 20 1.01 0.53 -3.76
C ILE A 20 2.41 0.06 -4.18
N LEU A 21 3.38 0.98 -4.24
CA LEU A 21 4.75 0.63 -4.63
C LEU A 21 5.46 -0.24 -3.58
N THR A 22 5.20 0.02 -2.29
CA THR A 22 5.80 -0.73 -1.18
C THR A 22 5.09 -2.05 -0.90
N CYS A 23 3.87 -2.26 -1.40
CA CYS A 23 3.14 -3.52 -1.33
C CYS A 23 3.92 -4.70 -1.92
N CYS A 24 4.55 -4.53 -3.09
CA CYS A 24 5.24 -5.63 -3.78
C CYS A 24 6.61 -5.97 -3.19
N CYS A 25 7.31 -4.99 -2.60
CA CYS A 25 8.71 -5.18 -2.16
C CYS A 25 8.85 -5.28 -0.63
N TYR A 26 7.91 -4.71 0.13
CA TYR A 26 7.96 -4.59 1.58
C TYR A 26 6.56 -4.80 2.19
N GLY A 27 5.82 -5.81 1.72
CA GLY A 27 4.37 -5.98 1.89
C GLY A 27 3.75 -5.52 3.22
N ILE A 28 4.35 -5.87 4.36
CA ILE A 28 3.86 -5.46 5.69
C ILE A 28 3.99 -3.94 5.92
N ILE A 29 5.10 -3.34 5.52
CA ILE A 29 5.36 -1.89 5.65
C ILE A 29 4.38 -1.09 4.78
N GLY A 30 4.08 -1.59 3.57
CA GLY A 30 3.10 -0.96 2.68
C GLY A 30 1.68 -0.96 3.23
N MET A 31 1.33 -1.99 4.01
CA MET A 31 0.03 -2.06 4.70
C MET A 31 -0.07 -1.03 5.84
N ILE A 32 0.99 -0.87 6.65
CA ILE A 32 1.04 0.14 7.72
C ILE A 32 0.91 1.55 7.16
N LEU A 33 1.68 1.87 6.11
CA LEU A 33 1.61 3.17 5.42
C LEU A 33 0.22 3.44 4.83
N GLY A 34 -0.42 2.42 4.25
CA GLY A 34 -1.80 2.52 3.74
C GLY A 34 -2.80 2.84 4.85
N ILE A 35 -2.72 2.17 6.00
CA ILE A 35 -3.60 2.44 7.16
C ILE A 35 -3.39 3.87 7.68
N ILE A 36 -2.13 4.31 7.84
CA ILE A 36 -1.80 5.67 8.28
C ILE A 36 -2.38 6.71 7.31
N ALA A 37 -2.24 6.49 5.99
CA ALA A 37 -2.81 7.36 4.97
C ALA A 37 -4.34 7.45 5.05
N ILE A 38 -5.04 6.34 5.32
CA ILE A 38 -6.50 6.33 5.52
C ILE A 38 -6.89 7.15 6.75
N VAL A 39 -6.19 6.99 7.88
CA VAL A 39 -6.47 7.75 9.12
C VAL A 39 -6.26 9.24 8.92
N LEU A 40 -5.15 9.64 8.27
CA LEU A 40 -4.86 11.04 7.92
C LEU A 40 -5.93 11.61 6.97
N ALA A 41 -6.34 10.84 5.97
CA ALA A 41 -7.39 11.26 5.03
C ALA A 41 -8.75 11.45 5.72
N ASN A 42 -9.10 10.60 6.69
CA ASN A 42 -10.32 10.74 7.49
C ASN A 42 -10.28 12.02 8.33
N LYS A 43 -9.15 12.31 8.99
CA LYS A 43 -8.96 13.57 9.74
C LYS A 43 -9.07 14.79 8.84
N ALA A 44 -8.39 14.79 7.69
CA ALA A 44 -8.45 15.89 6.72
C ALA A 44 -9.87 16.07 6.14
N THR A 45 -10.63 14.98 5.98
CA THR A 45 -12.02 15.03 5.53
C THR A 45 -12.94 15.65 6.59
N ALA A 46 -12.76 15.30 7.87
CA ALA A 46 -13.51 15.90 8.97
C ALA A 46 -13.24 17.41 9.08
N LEU A 47 -11.96 17.82 8.99
CA LEU A 47 -11.57 19.23 9.02
C LEU A 47 -12.16 20.04 7.85
N TYR A 48 -12.22 19.43 6.66
CA TYR A 48 -12.88 20.03 5.49
C TYR A 48 -14.40 20.19 5.69
N ALA A 49 -15.03 19.23 6.37
CA ALA A 49 -16.48 19.27 6.66
C ALA A 49 -16.85 20.37 7.66
N GLU A 50 -15.97 20.69 8.61
CA GLU A 50 -16.17 21.79 9.56
C GLU A 50 -16.07 23.16 8.90
N ASN A 51 -15.14 23.35 7.94
CA ASN A 51 -14.90 24.64 7.30
C ASN A 51 -14.62 24.52 5.79
N PRO A 52 -15.61 24.17 4.96
CA PRO A 52 -15.39 23.89 3.53
C PRO A 52 -14.99 25.13 2.71
N GLU A 53 -15.34 26.35 3.17
CA GLU A 53 -14.99 27.60 2.50
C GLU A 53 -13.53 28.01 2.70
N LEU A 54 -12.94 27.59 3.81
CA LEU A 54 -11.56 27.94 4.19
C LEU A 54 -10.53 27.09 3.44
N TYR A 55 -10.92 25.89 3.00
CA TYR A 55 -10.00 24.86 2.54
C TYR A 55 -10.09 24.55 1.04
N SER A 56 -8.93 24.37 0.40
CA SER A 56 -8.79 23.91 -1.00
C SER A 56 -7.96 22.61 -1.09
N GLY A 57 -8.09 21.87 -2.19
CA GLY A 57 -7.32 20.64 -2.41
C GLY A 57 -7.91 19.37 -1.78
N PHE A 58 -9.22 19.35 -1.49
CA PHE A 58 -9.93 18.17 -1.00
C PHE A 58 -9.97 17.00 -2.00
N SER A 59 -9.89 17.30 -3.31
CA SER A 59 -9.78 16.29 -4.37
C SER A 59 -8.59 15.35 -4.13
N ASN A 60 -7.42 15.91 -3.79
CA ASN A 60 -6.21 15.13 -3.52
C ASN A 60 -6.36 14.24 -2.28
N VAL A 61 -7.05 14.71 -1.24
CA VAL A 61 -7.35 13.92 -0.04
C VAL A 61 -8.26 12.73 -0.39
N LYS A 62 -9.31 12.96 -1.19
CA LYS A 62 -10.19 11.89 -1.67
C LYS A 62 -9.43 10.86 -2.51
N THR A 63 -8.66 11.33 -3.49
CA THR A 63 -7.86 10.47 -4.37
C THR A 63 -6.85 9.65 -3.57
N GLY A 64 -6.11 10.29 -2.66
CA GLY A 64 -5.15 9.61 -1.79
C GLY A 64 -5.81 8.58 -0.86
N LYS A 65 -7.01 8.86 -0.34
CA LYS A 65 -7.79 7.90 0.44
C LYS A 65 -8.17 6.66 -0.38
N ILE A 66 -8.65 6.87 -1.61
CA ILE A 66 -9.02 5.77 -2.52
C ILE A 66 -7.79 4.93 -2.85
N LEU A 67 -6.68 5.56 -3.21
CA LEU A 67 -5.41 4.88 -3.48
C LEU A 67 -4.92 4.06 -2.29
N ALA A 68 -4.99 4.61 -1.07
CA ALA A 68 -4.59 3.91 0.14
C ALA A 68 -5.48 2.68 0.43
N ILE A 69 -6.79 2.78 0.22
CA ILE A 69 -7.72 1.63 0.36
C ILE A 69 -7.36 0.54 -0.64
N ILE A 70 -7.15 0.91 -1.92
CA ILE A 70 -6.73 -0.04 -2.96
C ILE A 70 -5.41 -0.71 -2.59
N GLY A 71 -4.42 0.05 -2.12
CA GLY A 71 -3.13 -0.47 -1.67
C GLY A 71 -3.26 -1.47 -0.53
N VAL A 72 -4.09 -1.19 0.48
CA VAL A 72 -4.34 -2.12 1.60
C VAL A 72 -5.04 -3.39 1.13
N VAL A 73 -6.04 -3.28 0.24
CA VAL A 73 -6.76 -4.44 -0.30
C VAL A 73 -5.83 -5.34 -1.11
N LEU A 74 -5.07 -4.76 -2.04
CA LEU A 74 -4.10 -5.51 -2.84
C LEU A 74 -3.00 -6.13 -1.97
N GLY A 75 -2.49 -5.39 -0.98
CA GLY A 75 -1.52 -5.91 -0.02
C GLY A 75 -2.05 -7.06 0.82
N SER A 76 -3.33 -7.03 1.20
CA SER A 76 -3.98 -8.12 1.93
C SER A 76 -4.09 -9.39 1.08
N ILE A 77 -4.48 -9.25 -0.19
CA ILE A 77 -4.54 -10.38 -1.14
C ILE A 77 -3.15 -10.98 -1.36
N TYR A 78 -2.15 -10.12 -1.58
CA TYR A 78 -0.76 -10.56 -1.75
C TYR A 78 -0.27 -11.33 -0.52
N LEU A 79 -0.51 -10.82 0.69
CA LEU A 79 -0.10 -11.45 1.93
C LEU A 79 -0.75 -12.85 2.10
N ILE A 80 -2.04 -12.98 1.80
CA ILE A 80 -2.74 -14.27 1.80
C ILE A 80 -2.12 -15.24 0.77
N ALA A 81 -1.87 -14.77 -0.46
CA ALA A 81 -1.27 -15.57 -1.52
C ALA A 81 0.14 -16.04 -1.14
N THR A 82 0.96 -15.16 -0.55
CA THR A 82 2.30 -15.50 -0.05
C THR A 82 2.23 -16.54 1.06
N ILE A 83 1.35 -16.38 2.06
CA ILE A 83 1.15 -17.39 3.11
C ILE A 83 0.74 -18.74 2.50
N TYR A 84 -0.20 -18.75 1.57
CA TYR A 84 -0.64 -19.97 0.89
C TYR A 84 0.51 -20.65 0.14
N PHE A 85 1.34 -19.88 -0.55
CA PHE A 85 2.54 -20.38 -1.23
C PHE A 85 3.53 -21.02 -0.25
N TYR A 86 3.80 -20.34 0.88
CA TYR A 86 4.70 -20.87 1.91
C TYR A 86 4.18 -22.16 2.54
N VAL A 87 2.87 -22.27 2.78
CA VAL A 87 2.24 -23.46 3.37
C VAL A 87 2.17 -24.63 2.39
N THR A 88 1.92 -24.37 1.09
CA THR A 88 1.74 -25.43 0.09
C THR A 88 3.04 -25.94 -0.51
N ILE A 89 3.99 -25.06 -0.82
CA ILE A 89 5.27 -25.47 -1.39
C ILE A 89 6.24 -25.92 -0.28
N GLY A 90 6.14 -25.32 0.91
CA GLY A 90 7.07 -25.55 2.00
C GLY A 90 8.49 -25.11 1.64
N PHE A 91 9.35 -24.95 2.65
CA PHE A 91 10.75 -24.65 2.39
C PHE A 91 11.44 -25.81 1.63
N GLU A 92 10.93 -27.03 1.81
CA GLU A 92 11.42 -28.27 1.21
C GLU A 92 11.24 -28.32 -0.32
N GLY A 93 10.06 -27.93 -0.83
CA GLY A 93 9.80 -27.92 -2.28
C GLY A 93 10.62 -26.87 -3.03
N ILE A 94 10.93 -25.74 -2.39
CA ILE A 94 11.83 -24.72 -2.97
C ILE A 94 13.27 -25.26 -3.02
N GLN A 95 13.70 -25.98 -1.98
CA GLN A 95 15.07 -26.50 -1.88
C GLN A 95 15.34 -27.60 -2.92
N GLU A 96 14.39 -28.51 -3.14
CA GLU A 96 14.50 -29.55 -4.17
C GLU A 96 14.45 -28.99 -5.59
N MET A 97 13.55 -28.02 -5.84
CA MET A 97 13.48 -27.36 -7.15
C MET A 97 14.79 -26.60 -7.46
N GLN A 98 15.39 -25.95 -6.46
CA GLN A 98 16.66 -25.26 -6.60
C GLN A 98 17.82 -26.23 -6.86
N LYS A 99 17.81 -27.40 -6.21
CA LYS A 99 18.81 -28.44 -6.40
C LYS A 99 18.74 -29.04 -7.80
N GLN A 100 17.54 -29.35 -8.30
CA GLN A 100 17.33 -29.87 -9.66
C GLN A 100 17.76 -28.87 -10.73
N TRP A 101 17.50 -27.57 -10.52
CA TRP A 101 17.92 -26.52 -11.45
C TRP A 101 19.45 -26.37 -11.52
N MET A 102 20.13 -26.49 -10.38
CA MET A 102 21.60 -26.49 -10.30
C MET A 102 22.21 -27.70 -11.01
N GLU A 103 21.61 -28.89 -10.83
CA GLU A 103 22.05 -30.11 -11.49
C GLU A 103 21.85 -30.04 -13.01
N GLN A 104 20.75 -29.42 -13.49
CA GLN A 104 20.52 -29.20 -14.92
C GLN A 104 21.52 -28.20 -15.53
N MET A 105 21.91 -27.15 -14.80
CA MET A 105 22.94 -26.20 -15.26
C MET A 105 24.36 -26.77 -15.22
N GLN A 106 24.64 -27.76 -14.37
CA GLN A 106 25.92 -28.46 -14.37
C GLN A 106 26.03 -29.53 -15.48
N ASN A 107 24.89 -30.05 -15.95
CA ASN A 107 24.83 -31.05 -17.02
C ASN A 107 24.61 -30.45 -18.42
N GLN A 108 24.66 -29.12 -18.56
CA GLN A 108 24.84 -28.41 -19.83
C GLN A 108 26.26 -27.84 -19.92
#